data_AF-A0A3D4E7H0-F1
#
_entry.id   AF-A0A3D4E7H0-F1
#
_cell.length_a   1.000
_cell.length_b   1.000
_cell.length_c   1.000
_cell.angle_alpha   90.00
_cell.angle_beta   90.00
_cell.angle_gamma   90.00
#
_symmetry.space_group_name_H-M   'P 1'
#
loop_
_entity.id
_entity.type
_entity.pdbx_description
1 polymer ?
#
loop_
_entity_poly.entity_id
_entity_poly.type
_entity_poly.pdbx_seq_one_letter_code
_entity_poly.pdbx_strand_id
1 'polypeptide(L)'
;HLDLFPDNIFFNDKEKIVAMIDMYFAADDLPVFDLAIVANAWCFTDQFYWRRPAFRRMIQNYEATRPLAEWEVSSFQTLCRGGCMRFLLSRLEEWFAHDPSKTTMQPHDPREYMVKLSFHQDNDVMAWLKS
;
A
#
# COMPACT_ATOMS: atom_id res chain seq x y z
N HIS A 1 -1.52 7.44 -8.33
CA HIS A 1 -0.46 6.49 -8.69
C HIS A 1 -0.98 5.07 -8.72
N LEU A 2 -1.70 4.67 -7.67
CA LEU A 2 -2.28 3.33 -7.49
C LEU A 2 -1.24 2.21 -7.44
N ASP A 3 0.04 2.53 -7.24
CA ASP A 3 1.11 1.52 -7.22
C ASP A 3 2.40 2.04 -6.56
N LEU A 4 2.26 2.96 -5.59
CA LEU A 4 3.41 3.68 -5.06
C LEU A 4 4.11 2.87 -3.95
N PHE A 5 4.78 1.79 -4.36
CA PHE A 5 5.59 0.94 -3.49
C PHE A 5 7.00 1.52 -3.24
N PRO A 6 7.74 1.00 -2.23
CA PRO A 6 9.10 1.44 -1.93
C PRO A 6 10.08 1.40 -3.10
N ASP A 7 9.96 0.41 -3.98
CA ASP A 7 10.77 0.25 -5.19
C ASP A 7 10.42 1.24 -6.32
N ASN A 8 9.23 1.86 -6.25
CA ASN A 8 8.79 2.89 -7.20
C ASN A 8 9.17 4.33 -6.79
N ILE A 9 9.91 4.50 -5.68
CA ILE A 9 10.46 5.79 -5.24
C ILE A 9 11.98 5.74 -5.12
N PHE A 10 12.66 6.71 -5.72
CA PHE A 10 14.09 6.90 -5.58
C PHE A 10 14.42 8.01 -4.59
N PHE A 11 15.42 7.74 -3.75
CA PHE A 11 15.99 8.69 -2.81
C PHE A 11 17.45 8.98 -3.19
N ASN A 12 17.91 10.22 -2.95
CA ASN A 12 19.34 10.53 -3.02
C ASN A 12 20.03 10.25 -1.67
N ASP A 13 21.35 10.45 -1.62
CA ASP A 13 22.19 10.27 -0.42
C ASP A 13 21.79 11.13 0.79
N LYS A 14 20.91 12.12 0.59
CA LYS A 14 20.35 12.99 1.64
C LYS A 14 18.92 12.60 2.02
N GLU A 15 18.51 11.38 1.66
CA GLU A 15 17.17 10.83 1.92
C GLU A 15 16.03 11.68 1.36
N LYS A 16 16.28 12.45 0.29
CA LYS A 16 15.23 13.20 -0.41
C LYS A 16 14.72 12.42 -1.60
N ILE A 17 13.39 12.41 -1.75
CA ILE A 17 12.73 11.89 -2.95
C ILE A 17 13.24 12.66 -4.16
N VAL A 18 13.75 11.94 -5.16
CA VAL A 18 14.26 12.49 -6.43
C VAL A 18 13.46 12.01 -7.64
N ALA A 19 12.80 10.86 -7.54
CA ALA A 19 11.94 10.36 -8.59
C ALA A 19 10.84 9.45 -8.05
N MET A 20 9.72 9.44 -8.78
CA MET A 20 8.60 8.52 -8.64
C MET A 20 8.36 7.95 -10.04
N ILE A 21 8.38 6.62 -10.16
CA ILE A 21 8.30 5.91 -11.45
C ILE A 21 7.09 4.99 -11.49
N ASP A 22 6.93 4.25 -12.58
CA ASP A 22 5.88 3.24 -12.74
C ASP A 22 4.44 3.80 -12.71
N MET A 23 4.13 4.63 -13.70
CA MET A 23 2.83 5.28 -13.85
C MET A 23 1.84 4.44 -14.68
N TYR A 24 2.11 3.15 -14.94
CA TYR A 24 1.24 2.33 -15.79
C TYR A 24 -0.15 2.09 -15.19
N PHE A 25 -0.27 2.16 -13.86
CA PHE A 25 -1.55 2.10 -13.13
C PHE A 25 -2.14 3.46 -12.78
N ALA A 26 -1.53 4.57 -13.21
CA ALA A 26 -2.05 5.90 -12.90
C ALA A 26 -3.44 6.11 -13.52
N ALA A 27 -4.37 6.63 -12.72
CA ALA A 27 -5.74 6.90 -13.11
C ALA A 27 -6.34 8.06 -12.28
N ASP A 28 -7.43 8.62 -12.79
CA ASP A 28 -8.29 9.54 -12.04
C ASP A 28 -9.14 8.74 -11.05
N ASP A 29 -8.72 8.72 -9.78
CA ASP A 29 -9.37 7.95 -8.71
C ASP A 29 -9.31 8.73 -7.37
N LEU A 30 -9.87 8.15 -6.31
CA LEU A 30 -9.90 8.72 -4.97
C LEU A 30 -8.47 8.85 -4.38
N PRO A 31 -8.03 10.06 -3.98
CA PRO A 31 -6.70 10.23 -3.37
C PRO A 31 -6.49 9.38 -2.11
N VAL A 32 -7.56 9.17 -1.32
CA VAL A 32 -7.53 8.32 -0.13
C VAL A 32 -7.30 6.84 -0.47
N PHE A 33 -7.72 6.37 -1.65
CA PHE A 33 -7.48 4.99 -2.07
C PHE A 33 -5.99 4.77 -2.39
N ASP A 34 -5.37 5.74 -3.06
CA ASP A 34 -3.92 5.74 -3.29
C ASP A 34 -3.15 5.77 -1.95
N LEU A 35 -3.60 6.58 -0.98
CA LEU A 35 -3.03 6.60 0.37
C LEU A 35 -3.18 5.26 1.11
N ALA A 36 -4.32 4.56 0.94
CA ALA A 36 -4.53 3.24 1.52
C ALA A 36 -3.59 2.19 0.90
N ILE A 37 -3.33 2.26 -0.41
CA ILE A 37 -2.32 1.44 -1.10
C ILE A 37 -0.92 1.72 -0.54
N VAL A 38 -0.57 2.99 -0.37
CA VAL A 38 0.71 3.39 0.23
C VAL A 38 0.81 2.89 1.67
N ALA A 39 -0.25 2.94 2.47
CA ALA A 39 -0.24 2.36 3.81
C ALA A 39 0.01 0.84 3.78
N ASN A 40 -0.64 0.10 2.87
CA ASN A 40 -0.42 -1.34 2.70
C ASN A 40 1.01 -1.68 2.27
N ALA A 41 1.64 -0.82 1.47
CA ALA A 41 2.99 -1.02 0.95
C ALA A 41 4.07 -0.63 1.98
N TRP A 42 3.90 0.49 2.68
CA TRP A 42 4.96 1.08 3.51
C TRP A 42 4.78 0.85 5.01
N CYS A 43 3.58 0.54 5.50
CA CYS A 43 3.33 0.43 6.95
C CYS A 43 3.44 -1.00 7.49
N PHE A 44 3.91 -1.96 6.71
CA PHE A 44 4.24 -3.31 7.18
C PHE A 44 5.77 -3.53 7.20
N THR A 45 6.24 -4.43 8.07
CA THR A 45 7.59 -5.01 7.97
C THR A 45 7.62 -6.11 6.91
N ASP A 46 8.82 -6.60 6.58
CA ASP A 46 9.01 -7.76 5.70
C ASP A 46 8.38 -9.05 6.25
N GLN A 47 8.17 -9.11 7.57
CA GLN A 47 7.44 -10.19 8.26
C GLN A 47 5.94 -9.88 8.44
N PHE A 48 5.42 -8.87 7.73
CA PHE A 48 4.01 -8.47 7.72
C PHE A 48 3.48 -7.99 9.08
N TYR A 49 4.34 -7.45 9.94
CA TYR A 49 3.89 -6.76 11.16
C TYR A 49 3.57 -5.29 10.87
N TRP A 50 2.41 -4.82 11.35
CA TRP A 50 2.01 -3.43 11.18
C TRP A 50 2.86 -2.48 12.03
N ARG A 51 3.40 -1.44 11.39
CA ARG A 51 4.24 -0.40 11.98
C ARG A 51 3.42 0.84 12.29
N ARG A 52 2.77 0.85 13.47
CA ARG A 52 1.99 2.00 13.95
C ARG A 52 2.73 3.35 13.87
N PRO A 53 4.04 3.46 14.26
CA PRO A 53 4.74 4.73 14.16
C PRO A 53 4.92 5.23 12.72
N ALA A 54 5.13 4.32 11.75
CA ALA A 54 5.25 4.67 10.34
C ALA A 54 3.92 5.19 9.80
N PHE A 55 2.82 4.48 10.10
CA PHE A 55 1.48 4.90 9.69
C PHE A 55 1.09 6.27 10.26
N ARG A 56 1.32 6.49 11.56
CA ARG A 56 1.04 7.80 12.19
C ARG A 56 1.78 8.94 11.50
N ARG A 57 3.08 8.77 11.23
CA ARG A 57 3.88 9.78 10.52
C ARG A 57 3.37 10.00 9.09
N MET A 58 3.03 8.94 8.38
CA MET A 58 2.49 9.02 7.02
C MET A 58 1.21 9.86 6.98
N ILE A 59 0.22 9.52 7.81
CA ILE A 59 -1.07 10.25 7.84
C ILE A 59 -0.86 11.71 8.25
N GLN A 60 -0.07 11.98 9.29
CA GLN A 60 0.21 13.35 9.74
C GLN A 60 0.85 14.23 8.63
N ASN A 61 1.81 13.69 7.88
CA ASN A 61 2.45 14.43 6.79
C ASN A 61 1.54 14.59 5.57
N TYR A 62 0.69 13.58 5.28
CA TYR A 62 -0.32 13.70 4.24
C TYR A 62 -1.33 14.80 4.58
N GLU A 63 -1.87 14.80 5.80
CA GLU A 63 -2.87 15.77 6.26
C GLU A 63 -2.33 17.19 6.37
N ALA A 64 -1.03 17.37 6.60
CA ALA A 64 -0.37 18.68 6.55
C ALA A 64 -0.46 19.34 5.16
N THR A 65 -0.62 18.54 4.09
CA THR A 65 -0.81 19.03 2.71
C THR A 65 -2.28 18.99 2.30
N ARG A 66 -3.00 17.92 2.65
CA ARG A 66 -4.41 17.71 2.31
C ARG A 66 -5.14 17.04 3.49
N PRO A 67 -5.95 17.80 4.24
CA PRO A 67 -6.78 17.23 5.31
C PRO A 67 -7.69 16.11 4.79
N LEU A 68 -7.83 15.04 5.56
CA LEU A 68 -8.77 13.96 5.22
C LEU A 68 -10.19 14.37 5.61
N ALA A 69 -11.14 14.12 4.73
CA ALA A 69 -12.56 14.27 5.05
C ALA A 69 -13.05 13.15 5.99
N GLU A 70 -14.14 13.39 6.71
CA GLU A 70 -14.71 12.39 7.64
C GLU A 70 -15.05 11.05 6.96
N TRP A 71 -15.54 11.10 5.71
CA TRP A 71 -15.84 9.91 4.94
C TRP A 71 -14.55 9.17 4.52
N GLU A 72 -13.45 9.88 4.28
CA GLU A 72 -12.14 9.28 3.95
C GLU A 72 -11.59 8.54 5.16
N VAL A 73 -11.67 9.15 6.35
CA VAL A 73 -11.25 8.54 7.61
C VAL A 73 -12.08 7.30 7.92
N SER A 74 -13.40 7.39 7.83
CA SER A 74 -14.30 6.26 8.16
C SER A 74 -14.25 5.12 7.13
N SER A 75 -13.93 5.41 5.87
CA SER A 75 -13.79 4.40 4.82
C SER A 75 -12.38 3.82 4.69
N PHE A 76 -11.37 4.43 5.32
CA PHE A 76 -9.95 4.09 5.15
C PHE A 76 -9.67 2.59 5.31
N GLN A 77 -10.26 1.96 6.33
CA GLN A 77 -10.08 0.53 6.58
C GLN A 77 -10.67 -0.34 5.46
N THR A 78 -11.80 0.06 4.88
CA THR A 78 -12.39 -0.60 3.70
C THR A 78 -11.49 -0.43 2.48
N LEU A 79 -10.90 0.74 2.30
CA LEU A 79 -9.99 1.04 1.20
C LEU A 79 -8.69 0.23 1.32
N CYS A 80 -8.11 0.08 2.52
CA CYS A 80 -6.97 -0.81 2.76
C CYS A 80 -7.29 -2.26 2.35
N ARG A 81 -8.47 -2.77 2.75
CA ARG A 81 -8.93 -4.11 2.35
C ARG A 81 -9.08 -4.24 0.83
N GLY A 82 -9.67 -3.25 0.17
CA GLY A 82 -9.80 -3.20 -1.29
C GLY A 82 -8.44 -3.22 -2.00
N GLY A 83 -7.49 -2.41 -1.51
CA GLY A 83 -6.11 -2.39 -2.02
C GLY A 83 -5.43 -3.76 -1.83
N CYS A 84 -5.57 -4.39 -0.66
CA CYS A 84 -5.02 -5.72 -0.43
C CYS A 84 -5.62 -6.77 -1.37
N MET A 85 -6.95 -6.75 -1.56
CA MET A 85 -7.63 -7.69 -2.45
C MET A 85 -7.16 -7.52 -3.90
N ARG A 86 -6.99 -6.27 -4.38
CA ARG A 86 -6.48 -5.99 -5.72
C ARG A 86 -5.10 -6.63 -5.94
N PHE A 87 -4.14 -6.35 -5.06
CA PHE A 87 -2.79 -6.91 -5.20
C PHE A 87 -2.74 -8.41 -4.99
N LEU A 88 -3.56 -8.96 -4.09
CA LEU A 88 -3.71 -10.40 -3.94
C LEU A 88 -4.14 -11.06 -5.25
N LEU A 89 -5.17 -10.53 -5.90
CA LEU A 89 -5.71 -11.09 -7.14
C LEU A 89 -4.70 -10.99 -8.29
N SER A 90 -4.05 -9.83 -8.48
CA SER A 90 -3.02 -9.65 -9.51
C SER A 90 -1.84 -10.61 -9.30
N ARG A 91 -1.36 -10.76 -8.06
CA ARG A 91 -0.28 -11.70 -7.76
C ARG A 91 -0.70 -13.16 -7.92
N LEU A 92 -1.95 -13.51 -7.63
CA LEU A 92 -2.46 -14.86 -7.91
C LEU A 92 -2.49 -15.14 -9.41
N GLU A 93 -2.95 -14.18 -10.22
CA GLU A 93 -2.94 -14.29 -11.68
C GLU A 93 -1.51 -14.50 -12.21
N GLU A 94 -0.56 -13.66 -11.80
CA GLU A 94 0.86 -13.80 -12.15
C GLU A 94 1.44 -15.13 -11.69
N TRP A 95 1.13 -15.56 -10.46
CA TRP A 95 1.62 -16.80 -9.88
C TRP A 95 1.17 -18.03 -10.66
N PHE A 96 -0.10 -18.08 -11.08
CA PHE A 96 -0.64 -19.19 -11.88
C PHE A 96 -0.22 -19.13 -13.35
N ALA A 97 0.03 -17.94 -13.89
CA ALA A 97 0.51 -17.75 -15.25
C ALA A 97 2.03 -17.96 -15.39
N HIS A 98 2.77 -18.05 -14.27
CA HIS A 98 4.23 -18.15 -14.29
C HIS A 98 4.70 -19.40 -15.04
N ASP A 99 5.54 -19.17 -16.04
CA ASP A 99 6.17 -20.19 -16.86
C ASP A 99 7.70 -19.97 -16.82
N PRO A 100 8.44 -20.80 -16.08
CA PRO A 100 9.90 -20.69 -15.95
C PRO A 100 10.65 -20.82 -17.29
N SER A 101 10.01 -21.36 -18.34
CA SER A 101 10.61 -21.45 -19.67
C SER A 101 10.56 -20.11 -20.44
N LYS A 102 9.70 -19.17 -20.03
CA LYS A 102 9.48 -17.88 -20.71
C LYS A 102 10.09 -16.69 -19.97
N THR A 103 10.23 -16.78 -18.65
CA THR A 103 10.79 -15.70 -17.84
C THR A 103 11.56 -16.24 -16.64
N THR A 104 12.64 -15.55 -16.28
CA THR A 104 13.41 -15.82 -15.06
C THR A 104 12.89 -15.01 -13.86
N MET A 105 12.02 -14.03 -14.10
CA MET A 105 11.42 -13.22 -13.03
C MET A 105 10.45 -14.06 -12.22
N GLN A 106 10.72 -14.16 -10.92
CA GLN A 106 9.85 -14.88 -10.00
C GLN A 106 8.64 -14.00 -9.65
N PRO A 107 7.41 -14.55 -9.67
CA PRO A 107 6.24 -13.81 -9.25
C PRO A 107 6.32 -13.53 -7.75
N HIS A 108 5.71 -12.42 -7.32
CA HIS A 108 5.61 -12.11 -5.90
C HIS A 108 4.67 -13.08 -5.20
N ASP A 109 4.99 -13.45 -3.95
CA ASP A 109 4.15 -14.32 -3.14
C ASP A 109 2.78 -13.65 -2.87
N PRO A 110 1.65 -14.25 -3.28
CA PRO A 110 0.32 -13.72 -3.03
C PRO A 110 -0.04 -13.72 -1.54
N ARG A 111 0.59 -14.57 -0.71
CA ARG A 111 0.30 -14.69 0.73
C ARG A 111 0.56 -13.42 1.51
N GLU A 112 1.48 -12.57 1.06
CA GLU A 112 1.72 -11.25 1.65
C GLU A 112 0.40 -10.48 1.79
N TYR A 113 -0.35 -10.39 0.69
CA TYR A 113 -1.57 -9.60 0.67
C TYR A 113 -2.78 -10.31 1.30
N MET A 114 -2.73 -11.64 1.43
CA MET A 114 -3.68 -12.36 2.28
C MET A 114 -3.49 -12.02 3.77
N VAL A 115 -2.25 -12.00 4.25
CA VAL A 115 -1.95 -11.67 5.66
C VAL A 115 -2.31 -10.21 5.96
N LYS A 116 -1.94 -9.28 5.08
CA LYS A 116 -2.32 -7.87 5.21
C LYS A 116 -3.83 -7.68 5.19
N LEU A 117 -4.56 -8.37 4.29
CA LEU A 117 -6.02 -8.33 4.25
C LEU A 117 -6.66 -8.80 5.56
N SER A 118 -6.21 -9.93 6.10
CA SER A 118 -6.69 -10.46 7.39
C SER A 118 -6.44 -9.46 8.52
N PHE A 119 -5.24 -8.89 8.60
CA PHE A 119 -4.94 -7.83 9.56
C PHE A 119 -5.95 -6.68 9.47
N HIS A 120 -6.27 -6.24 8.26
CA HIS A 120 -7.22 -5.15 8.04
C HIS A 120 -8.69 -5.53 8.27
N GLN A 121 -9.02 -6.82 8.42
CA GLN A 121 -10.35 -7.26 8.84
C GLN A 121 -10.51 -7.20 10.37
N ASP A 122 -9.42 -7.43 11.10
CA ASP A 122 -9.45 -7.55 12.56
C ASP A 122 -9.07 -6.26 13.30
N ASN A 123 -8.58 -5.24 12.58
CA ASN A 123 -8.05 -4.02 13.18
C ASN A 123 -8.59 -2.77 12.48
N ASP A 124 -8.83 -1.69 13.24
CA ASP A 124 -9.06 -0.34 12.72
C ASP A 124 -7.80 0.51 12.95
N VAL A 125 -7.05 0.77 11.88
CA VAL A 125 -5.77 1.47 12.00
C VAL A 125 -5.94 2.97 12.24
N MET A 126 -7.06 3.56 11.80
CA MET A 126 -7.35 4.99 12.02
C MET A 126 -7.74 5.25 13.48
N ALA A 127 -8.39 4.29 14.15
CA ALA A 127 -8.69 4.39 15.58
C ALA A 127 -7.42 4.57 16.44
N TRP A 128 -6.28 3.99 16.04
CA TRP A 128 -5.01 4.10 16.77
C TRP A 128 -4.34 5.47 16.64
N LEU A 129 -4.81 6.34 15.75
CA LEU A 129 -4.29 7.71 15.67
C LEU A 129 -4.86 8.59 16.79
N LYS A 130 -6.01 8.21 17.38
CA LYS A 130 -6.69 8.93 18.45
C LYS A 130 -6.18 8.55 19.86
N SER A 131 -5.35 7.51 19.96
CA SER A 131 -4.74 6.98 21.20
C SER A 131 -3.25 7.29 21.29
#